data_AF-A0A9P6AP49-F1
#
_entry.id   AF-A0A9P6AP49-F1
#
_cell.length_a   1.000
_cell.length_b   1.000
_cell.length_c   1.000
_cell.angle_alpha   90.00
_cell.angle_beta   90.00
_cell.angle_gamma   90.00
#
_symmetry.space_group_name_H-M   'P 1'
#
loop_
_entity.id
_entity.type
_entity.pdbx_description
1 polymer ?
#
loop_
_entity_poly.entity_id
_entity_poly.type
_entity_poly.pdbx_seq_one_letter_code
_entity_poly.pdbx_strand_id
1 'polypeptide(L)'
;NDFDVLKETHKFIREEGEPSSSSRKTWEEALALKYEATLFKEFAVCDLKHHKSGNIALRWRTEEEVLSGVGESTCGNLRCAHHFAPTDDRKLPPLSTLEVPFAYVEHGETKQTLVKLVLCDRCTGKLMYKRNREREEKDRQ
;
A
#
# COMPACT_ATOMS: atom_id res chain seq x y z
N ASN A 1 18.27 19.40 -16.58
CA ASN A 1 18.07 17.95 -16.72
C ASN A 1 16.66 17.67 -16.26
N ASP A 2 15.78 17.21 -17.15
CA ASP A 2 14.34 17.07 -16.88
C ASP A 2 14.06 16.05 -15.75
N PHE A 3 14.97 15.10 -15.56
CA PHE A 3 14.89 14.10 -14.49
C PHE A 3 15.07 14.69 -13.08
N ASP A 4 15.89 15.73 -12.94
CA ASP A 4 16.13 16.36 -11.64
C ASP A 4 14.93 17.22 -11.22
N VAL A 5 14.30 17.90 -12.19
CA VAL A 5 13.06 18.67 -11.98
C VAL A 5 11.89 17.76 -11.59
N LEU A 6 11.78 16.59 -12.22
CA LEU A 6 10.77 15.59 -11.86
C LEU A 6 10.97 15.08 -10.44
N LYS A 7 12.21 14.82 -10.01
CA LYS A 7 12.50 14.41 -8.63
C LYS A 7 12.14 15.48 -7.59
N GLU A 8 12.38 16.75 -7.89
CA GLU A 8 12.07 17.85 -6.96
C GLU A 8 10.56 18.13 -6.86
N THR A 9 9.81 17.95 -7.94
CA THR A 9 8.37 18.30 -7.99
C THR A 9 7.43 17.12 -7.71
N HIS A 10 7.93 15.89 -7.74
CA HIS A 10 7.11 14.70 -7.52
C HIS A 10 6.56 14.67 -6.08
N LYS A 11 5.24 14.46 -5.99
CA LYS A 11 4.53 14.15 -4.75
C LYS A 11 3.90 12.76 -4.90
N PHE A 12 4.16 11.90 -3.92
CA PHE A 12 3.64 10.56 -3.85
C PHE A 12 2.10 10.58 -3.77
N ILE A 13 1.53 11.49 -2.98
CA ILE A 13 0.08 11.76 -2.93
C ILE A 13 -0.13 13.27 -3.05
N ARG A 14 -1.00 13.70 -3.97
CA ARG A 14 -1.49 15.09 -4.08
C ARG A 14 -2.90 15.14 -3.52
N GLU A 15 -3.19 16.07 -2.61
CA GLU A 15 -4.56 16.31 -2.17
C GLU A 15 -5.38 16.93 -3.32
N GLU A 16 -6.62 16.46 -3.50
CA GLU A 16 -7.54 17.07 -4.47
C GLU A 16 -7.83 18.51 -4.06
N GLY A 17 -7.36 19.48 -4.87
CA GLY A 17 -7.62 20.91 -4.68
C GLY A 17 -6.44 21.76 -4.21
N GLU A 18 -5.24 21.19 -4.04
CA GLU A 18 -4.05 22.00 -3.73
C GLU A 18 -3.66 22.86 -4.95
N PRO A 19 -3.64 24.20 -4.84
CA PRO A 19 -3.22 25.07 -5.94
C PRO A 19 -1.72 24.87 -6.16
N SER A 20 -1.36 24.39 -7.36
CA SER A 20 0.04 24.35 -7.79
C SER A 20 0.68 25.72 -7.56
N SER A 21 1.58 25.80 -6.58
CA SER A 21 2.37 27.00 -6.33
C SER A 21 3.48 27.08 -7.37
N SER A 22 3.16 27.53 -8.58
CA SER A 22 4.02 28.36 -9.45
C SER A 22 3.44 28.44 -10.86
N SER A 23 3.01 29.63 -11.28
CA SER A 23 2.42 29.94 -12.59
C SER A 23 3.39 29.83 -13.78
N ARG A 24 4.23 28.78 -13.87
CA ARG A 24 5.26 28.64 -14.92
C ARG A 24 5.52 27.25 -15.52
N LYS A 25 4.75 26.18 -15.27
CA LYS A 25 5.16 24.83 -15.76
C LYS A 25 4.01 23.90 -16.21
N THR A 26 3.22 24.34 -17.18
CA THR A 26 2.01 23.61 -17.65
C THR A 26 2.28 22.23 -18.28
N TRP A 27 3.45 22.01 -18.91
CA TRP A 27 3.74 20.75 -19.62
C TRP A 27 4.42 19.70 -18.73
N GLU A 28 5.35 20.13 -17.86
CA GLU A 28 6.06 19.26 -16.91
C GLU A 28 5.11 18.70 -15.86
N GLU A 29 4.19 19.54 -15.36
CA GLU A 29 3.14 19.12 -14.43
C GLU A 29 2.14 18.17 -15.09
N ALA A 30 1.74 18.42 -16.34
CA ALA A 30 0.86 17.52 -17.07
C ALA A 30 1.49 16.14 -17.29
N LEU A 31 2.80 16.08 -17.55
CA LEU A 31 3.55 14.84 -17.67
C LEU A 31 3.63 14.09 -16.33
N ALA A 32 3.93 14.80 -15.23
CA ALA A 32 3.95 14.24 -13.89
C ALA A 32 2.56 13.72 -13.47
N LEU A 33 1.49 14.50 -13.71
CA LEU A 33 0.11 14.09 -13.42
C LEU A 33 -0.31 12.86 -14.22
N LYS A 34 0.05 12.79 -15.51
CA LYS A 34 -0.26 11.63 -16.36
C LYS A 34 0.47 10.37 -15.88
N TYR A 35 1.74 10.49 -15.50
CA TYR A 35 2.51 9.38 -14.93
C TYR A 35 1.97 8.96 -13.55
N GLU A 36 1.65 9.92 -12.69
CA GLU A 36 1.08 9.69 -11.36
C GLU A 36 -0.31 9.02 -11.42
N ALA A 37 -1.15 9.37 -12.40
CA ALA A 37 -2.45 8.74 -12.62
C ALA A 37 -2.33 7.28 -13.08
N THR A 38 -1.20 6.88 -13.67
CA THR A 38 -0.94 5.48 -14.04
C THR A 38 -0.39 4.65 -12.87
N LEU A 39 0.11 5.29 -11.81
CA LEU A 39 0.55 4.59 -10.61
C LEU A 39 -0.69 4.24 -9.78
N PHE A 40 -0.96 2.94 -9.63
CA PHE A 40 -2.01 2.40 -8.77
C PHE A 40 -1.64 2.58 -7.28
N LYS A 41 -1.72 3.83 -6.81
CA LYS A 41 -1.29 4.31 -5.48
C LYS A 41 -2.21 3.90 -4.34
N GLU A 42 -3.24 3.11 -4.60
CA GLU A 42 -4.21 2.72 -3.56
C GLU A 42 -3.82 1.44 -2.83
N PHE A 43 -3.02 0.56 -3.45
CA PHE A 43 -2.72 -0.77 -2.90
C PHE A 43 -1.29 -0.86 -2.34
N ALA A 44 -1.18 -1.48 -1.17
CA ALA A 44 0.08 -1.76 -0.49
C ALA A 44 0.30 -3.27 -0.29
N VAL A 45 1.51 -3.63 0.10
CA VAL A 45 1.87 -4.98 0.58
C VAL A 45 2.40 -4.90 2.01
N CYS A 46 2.35 -6.02 2.72
CA CYS A 46 2.69 -6.08 4.13
C CYS A 46 3.60 -7.27 4.50
N ASP A 47 4.39 -7.14 5.57
CA ASP A 47 5.03 -8.28 6.24
C ASP A 47 4.39 -8.50 7.62
N LEU A 48 3.72 -9.66 7.76
CA LEU A 48 3.05 -10.08 8.99
C LEU A 48 3.89 -11.03 9.85
N LYS A 49 5.21 -11.13 9.64
CA LYS A 49 6.11 -12.00 10.42
C LYS A 49 5.98 -11.78 11.93
N HIS A 50 5.90 -10.53 12.36
CA HIS A 50 5.89 -10.12 13.76
C HIS A 50 4.50 -9.71 14.28
N HIS A 51 3.43 -10.16 13.63
CA HIS A 51 2.05 -9.82 14.02
C HIS A 51 1.72 -10.16 15.49
N LYS A 52 2.34 -11.19 16.07
CA LYS A 52 2.13 -11.57 17.48
C LYS A 52 2.62 -10.51 18.48
N SER A 53 3.64 -9.74 18.14
CA SER A 53 4.09 -8.59 18.94
C SER A 53 3.36 -7.29 18.57
N GLY A 54 2.40 -7.34 17.64
CA GLY A 54 1.69 -6.17 17.12
C GLY A 54 2.43 -5.40 16.03
N ASN A 55 3.60 -5.88 15.60
CA ASN A 55 4.40 -5.19 14.60
C ASN A 55 3.99 -5.66 13.20
N ILE A 56 3.59 -4.71 12.37
CA ILE A 56 3.21 -4.90 10.97
C ILE A 56 4.03 -3.92 10.15
N ALA A 57 4.74 -4.43 9.14
CA ALA A 57 5.44 -3.59 8.18
C ALA A 57 4.59 -3.43 6.93
N LEU A 58 4.54 -2.23 6.38
CA LEU A 58 3.82 -1.89 5.16
C LEU A 58 4.78 -1.23 4.18
N ARG A 59 4.55 -1.43 2.88
CA ARG A 59 5.18 -0.63 1.82
C ARG A 59 4.27 -0.61 0.59
N TRP A 60 4.52 0.37 -0.27
CA TRP A 60 3.94 0.38 -1.60
C TRP A 60 4.44 -0.79 -2.45
N ARG A 61 3.61 -1.16 -3.42
CA ARG A 61 3.97 -2.17 -4.42
C ARG A 61 5.09 -1.66 -5.32
N THR A 62 5.97 -2.57 -5.71
CA THR A 62 6.96 -2.37 -6.77
C THR A 62 6.29 -2.51 -8.13
N GLU A 63 6.95 -2.03 -9.19
CA GLU A 63 6.45 -2.17 -10.56
C GLU A 63 6.16 -3.64 -10.93
N GLU A 64 7.07 -4.56 -10.60
CA GLU A 64 6.90 -5.99 -10.84
C GLU A 64 5.66 -6.57 -10.13
N GLU A 65 5.42 -6.15 -8.88
CA GLU A 65 4.24 -6.54 -8.11
C GLU A 65 2.95 -5.98 -8.71
N VAL A 66 2.97 -4.74 -9.20
CA VAL A 66 1.81 -4.14 -9.89
C VAL A 66 1.50 -4.92 -11.17
N LEU A 67 2.52 -5.17 -12.01
CA LEU A 67 2.35 -5.89 -13.27
C LEU A 67 1.88 -7.34 -13.08
N SER A 68 2.30 -8.00 -11.99
CA SER A 68 1.90 -9.37 -11.66
C SER A 68 0.58 -9.46 -10.87
N GLY A 69 -0.05 -8.33 -10.51
CA GLY A 69 -1.29 -8.30 -9.73
C GLY A 69 -1.10 -8.64 -8.24
N VAL A 70 0.14 -8.64 -7.76
CA VAL A 70 0.47 -8.90 -6.36
C VAL A 70 -0.23 -7.89 -5.44
N GLY A 71 -0.88 -8.36 -4.39
CA GLY A 71 -1.56 -7.49 -3.41
C GLY A 71 -2.82 -6.80 -3.94
N GLU A 72 -3.33 -7.21 -5.09
CA GLU A 72 -4.60 -6.76 -5.68
C GLU A 72 -5.49 -7.94 -6.05
N SER A 73 -4.96 -8.87 -6.86
CA SER A 73 -5.63 -10.14 -7.20
C SER A 73 -5.14 -11.32 -6.37
N THR A 74 -4.12 -11.10 -5.53
CA THR A 74 -3.46 -12.10 -4.68
C THR A 74 -3.22 -11.52 -3.28
N CYS A 75 -2.71 -12.34 -2.36
CA CYS A 75 -2.49 -11.91 -0.98
C CYS A 75 -1.29 -10.97 -0.87
N GLY A 76 -1.51 -9.75 -0.37
CA GLY A 76 -0.48 -8.73 -0.17
C GLY A 76 0.52 -9.00 0.96
N ASN A 77 0.40 -10.10 1.71
CA ASN A 77 1.40 -10.47 2.70
C ASN A 77 2.60 -11.16 2.03
N LEU A 78 3.79 -10.55 2.11
CA LEU A 78 5.04 -10.98 1.48
C LEU A 78 5.44 -12.43 1.82
N ARG A 79 4.99 -12.94 2.97
CA ARG A 79 5.29 -14.29 3.46
C ARG A 79 4.13 -15.27 3.30
N CYS A 80 3.16 -14.97 2.44
CA CYS A 80 2.03 -15.83 2.16
C CYS A 80 2.32 -16.77 0.99
N ALA A 81 1.83 -18.01 1.07
CA ALA A 81 1.93 -18.95 -0.06
C ALA A 81 1.10 -18.50 -1.28
N HIS A 82 0.12 -17.63 -1.07
CA HIS A 82 -0.74 -17.05 -2.11
C HIS A 82 -0.32 -15.61 -2.45
N HIS A 83 0.95 -15.26 -2.22
CA HIS A 83 1.47 -13.93 -2.52
C HIS A 83 1.62 -13.70 -4.02
N PHE A 84 2.05 -14.73 -4.74
CA PHE A 84 2.06 -14.77 -6.20
C PHE A 84 0.90 -15.62 -6.70
N ALA A 85 0.48 -15.37 -7.94
CA ALA A 85 -0.50 -16.19 -8.61
C ALA A 85 0.03 -17.63 -8.75
N PRO A 86 -0.82 -18.66 -8.53
CA PRO A 86 -0.42 -20.04 -8.74
C PRO A 86 -0.06 -20.28 -10.21
N THR A 87 0.97 -21.10 -10.42
CA THR A 87 1.40 -21.54 -11.76
C THR A 87 0.64 -22.77 -12.25
N ASP A 88 -0.22 -23.34 -11.41
CA ASP A 88 -1.06 -24.51 -11.69
C ASP A 88 -2.55 -24.14 -11.55
N ASP A 89 -3.45 -25.12 -11.76
CA ASP A 89 -4.91 -24.91 -11.69
C ASP A 89 -5.46 -24.68 -10.27
N ARG A 90 -4.61 -24.49 -9.24
CA ARG A 90 -5.08 -24.22 -7.88
C ARG A 90 -5.78 -22.88 -7.83
N LYS A 91 -6.96 -22.87 -7.22
CA LYS A 91 -7.69 -21.63 -6.96
C LYS A 91 -7.06 -20.86 -5.81
N LEU A 92 -6.99 -19.55 -5.97
CA LEU A 92 -6.67 -18.64 -4.87
C LEU A 92 -7.80 -18.70 -3.81
N PRO A 93 -7.45 -18.59 -2.51
CA PRO A 93 -8.46 -18.49 -1.47
C PRO A 93 -9.24 -17.18 -1.59
N PRO A 94 -10.39 -17.05 -0.92
CA PRO A 94 -11.08 -15.77 -0.77
C PRO A 94 -10.13 -14.69 -0.25
N LEU A 95 -10.26 -13.49 -0.81
CA LEU A 95 -9.47 -12.32 -0.46
C LEU A 95 -10.39 -11.24 0.10
N SER A 96 -9.90 -10.51 1.09
CA SER A 96 -10.56 -9.36 1.70
C SER A 96 -9.72 -8.12 1.46
N THR A 97 -10.37 -7.01 1.10
CA THR A 97 -9.74 -5.70 1.00
C THR A 97 -9.99 -4.92 2.28
N LEU A 98 -8.92 -4.41 2.89
CA LEU A 98 -8.96 -3.67 4.15
C LEU A 98 -8.23 -2.34 3.97
N GLU A 99 -8.81 -1.27 4.48
CA GLU A 99 -8.13 0.03 4.56
C GLU A 99 -7.34 0.11 5.86
N VAL A 100 -6.05 0.44 5.74
CA VAL A 100 -5.14 0.57 6.88
C VAL A 100 -4.39 1.90 6.83
N PRO A 101 -4.09 2.50 8.00
CA PRO A 101 -3.25 3.67 8.06
C PRO A 101 -1.82 3.32 7.62
N PHE A 102 -1.27 4.14 6.76
CA PHE A 102 0.07 4.00 6.21
C PHE A 102 0.84 5.31 6.37
N ALA A 103 1.89 5.25 7.17
CA ALA A 103 2.81 6.37 7.37
C ALA A 103 4.01 6.24 6.42
N TYR A 104 4.40 7.35 5.80
CA TYR A 104 5.55 7.42 4.90
C TYR A 104 6.29 8.74 5.05
N VAL A 105 7.55 8.77 4.64
CA VAL A 105 8.37 9.99 4.65
C VAL A 105 8.47 10.50 3.22
N GLU A 106 8.13 11.77 3.03
CA GLU A 106 8.27 12.47 1.76
C GLU A 106 8.93 13.82 2.03
N HIS A 107 10.01 14.13 1.31
CA HIS A 107 10.79 15.37 1.47
C HIS A 107 11.23 15.64 2.92
N GLY A 108 11.46 14.58 3.71
CA GLY A 108 11.86 14.66 5.11
C GLY A 108 10.71 14.82 6.11
N GLU A 109 9.47 14.96 5.64
CA GLU A 109 8.28 15.08 6.48
C GLU A 109 7.54 13.74 6.57
N THR A 110 7.05 13.41 7.77
CA THR A 110 6.21 12.22 7.96
C THR A 110 4.77 12.55 7.59
N LYS A 111 4.24 11.84 6.60
CA LYS A 111 2.86 11.92 6.14
C LYS A 111 2.11 10.63 6.46
N GLN A 112 0.79 10.70 6.48
CA GLN A 112 -0.09 9.55 6.67
C GLN A 112 -1.18 9.53 5.60
N THR A 113 -1.56 8.34 5.16
CA THR A 113 -2.68 8.11 4.26
C THR A 113 -3.37 6.78 4.61
N LEU A 114 -4.54 6.52 4.03
CA LEU A 114 -5.15 5.19 4.02
C LEU A 114 -4.74 4.45 2.75
N VAL A 115 -4.40 3.18 2.91
CA VAL A 115 -4.08 2.27 1.79
C VAL A 115 -4.91 1.01 1.89
N LYS A 116 -5.20 0.41 0.74
CA LYS A 116 -5.87 -0.87 0.61
C LYS A 116 -4.86 -2.00 0.72
N LEU A 117 -5.11 -2.94 1.62
CA LEU A 117 -4.45 -4.24 1.69
C LEU A 117 -5.42 -5.32 1.27
N VAL A 118 -5.03 -6.14 0.29
CA VAL A 118 -5.76 -7.35 -0.09
C VAL A 118 -5.13 -8.55 0.61
N LEU A 119 -5.88 -9.27 1.45
CA LEU A 119 -5.36 -10.38 2.24
C LEU A 119 -6.31 -11.59 2.21
N CYS A 120 -5.75 -12.79 2.21
CA CYS A 120 -6.53 -13.99 2.47
C CYS A 120 -6.95 -14.08 3.95
N ASP A 121 -7.97 -14.86 4.26
CA ASP A 121 -8.55 -14.99 5.61
C ASP A 121 -7.48 -15.25 6.69
N ARG A 122 -6.52 -16.12 6.41
CA ARG A 122 -5.41 -16.43 7.32
C ARG A 122 -4.57 -15.19 7.64
N CYS A 123 -4.30 -14.35 6.64
CA CYS A 123 -3.49 -13.13 6.83
C CYS A 123 -4.31 -12.00 7.45
N THR A 124 -5.61 -11.90 7.14
CA THR A 124 -6.53 -11.01 7.84
C THR A 124 -6.57 -11.31 9.35
N GLY A 125 -6.64 -12.59 9.72
CA GLY A 125 -6.55 -13.02 11.13
C GLY A 125 -5.23 -12.63 11.80
N LYS A 126 -4.11 -12.69 11.07
CA LYS A 126 -2.80 -12.22 11.58
C LYS A 126 -2.79 -10.70 11.76
N LEU A 127 -3.31 -9.94 10.79
CA LEU A 127 -3.38 -8.49 10.86
C LEU A 127 -4.18 -8.02 12.09
N MET A 128 -5.30 -8.68 12.36
CA MET A 128 -6.19 -8.36 13.49
C MET A 128 -5.79 -9.00 14.82
N TYR A 129 -4.70 -9.78 14.86
CA TYR A 129 -4.33 -10.61 16.00
C TYR A 129 -4.26 -9.84 17.32
N LYS A 130 -3.51 -8.72 17.34
CA LYS A 130 -3.31 -7.92 18.56
C LYS A 130 -4.62 -7.29 19.04
N ARG A 131 -5.37 -6.67 18.12
CA ARG A 131 -6.68 -6.06 18.43
C ARG A 131 -7.66 -7.08 19.01
N ASN A 132 -7.70 -8.29 18.44
CA ASN A 132 -8.59 -9.35 18.92
C ASN A 132 -8.17 -9.85 20.30
N ARG A 133 -6.86 -10.06 20.54
CA ARG A 133 -6.30 -10.42 21.85
C ARG A 133 -6.65 -9.40 22.94
N GLU A 134 -6.48 -8.12 22.67
CA GLU A 134 -6.80 -7.04 23.60
C GLU A 134 -8.31 -6.97 23.92
N ARG A 135 -9.17 -7.25 22.92
CA ARG A 135 -10.62 -7.33 23.12
C ARG A 135 -11.00 -8.54 23.98
N GLU A 136 -10.46 -9.72 23.69
CA GLU A 136 -10.71 -10.94 24.46
C GLU A 136 -10.27 -10.83 25.91
N GLU A 137 -9.22 -10.06 26.21
CA GLU A 137 -8.75 -9.81 27.57
C GLU A 137 -9.68 -8.86 28.33
N LYS A 138 -10.22 -7.83 27.64
CA LYS A 138 -11.22 -6.92 28.21
C LYS A 138 -12.56 -7.61 28.47
N ASP A 139 -13.01 -8.48 27.58
CA ASP A 139 -14.29 -9.18 27.72
C ASP A 139 -14.27 -10.21 28.88
N ARG A 140 -13.08 -10.56 29.40
CA ARG A 140 -12.90 -11.45 30.56
C ARG A 140 -12.81 -10.72 31.91
N GLN A 141 -12.70 -9.39 31.89
CA GLN A 141 -12.65 -8.54 33.08
C GLN A 141 -14.04 -8.00 33.41
#